data_AF-A0A9Q5YH37-F1
#
_entry.id   AF-A0A9Q5YH37-F1
#
_cell.length_a   1.000
_cell.length_b   1.000
_cell.length_c   1.000
_cell.angle_alpha   90.00
_cell.angle_beta   90.00
_cell.angle_gamma   90.00
#
_symmetry.space_group_name_H-M   'P 1'
#
loop_
_entity.id
_entity.type
_entity.pdbx_description
1 polymer ?
#
loop_
_entity_poly.entity_id
_entity_poly.type
_entity_poly.pdbx_seq_one_letter_code
_entity_poly.pdbx_strand_id
1 'polypeptide(L)' 'MSKTNSKKFQDNYMVLKEVAEHLRTQTEPDIDELIPMIKRASQAYQTCKQRLEAVRNELEKYQDIFQEDNDNNKSDL' A
#
# COMPACT_ATOMS: atom_id res chain seq x y z
N MET A 1 14.24 -2.86 -10.39
CA MET A 1 13.29 -3.65 -9.59
C MET A 1 12.04 -3.96 -10.41
N SER A 2 11.59 -5.21 -10.35
CA SER A 2 10.87 -5.92 -11.43
C SER A 2 9.41 -5.47 -11.65
N LYS A 3 9.04 -5.24 -12.92
CA LYS A 3 7.67 -4.92 -13.40
C LYS A 3 6.58 -5.82 -12.81
N THR A 4 6.91 -7.05 -12.44
CA THR A 4 6.03 -8.02 -11.79
C THR A 4 5.42 -7.51 -10.48
N ASN A 5 6.18 -6.77 -9.66
CA ASN A 5 5.67 -6.26 -8.38
C ASN A 5 4.70 -5.09 -8.56
N SER A 6 4.91 -4.27 -9.60
CA SER A 6 3.96 -3.21 -9.95
C SER A 6 2.65 -3.78 -10.48
N LYS A 7 2.73 -4.85 -11.29
CA LYS A 7 1.54 -5.55 -11.80
C LYS A 7 0.74 -6.17 -10.64
N LYS A 8 1.40 -6.85 -9.71
CA LYS A 8 0.76 -7.39 -8.50
C LYS A 8 0.09 -6.30 -7.65
N PHE A 9 0.73 -5.15 -7.46
CA PHE A 9 0.11 -4.04 -6.72
C PHE A 9 -1.16 -3.54 -7.42
N GLN A 10 -1.07 -3.29 -8.73
CA GLN A 10 -2.20 -2.82 -9.53
C GLN A 10 -3.37 -3.81 -9.51
N ASP A 11 -3.10 -5.11 -9.69
CA ASP A 11 -4.13 -6.15 -9.68
C ASP A 11 -4.85 -6.20 -8.32
N ASN A 12 -4.12 -6.14 -7.20
CA ASN A 12 -4.72 -6.13 -5.86
C ASN A 12 -5.49 -4.82 -5.58
N TYR A 13 -5.00 -3.68 -6.09
CA TYR A 13 -5.71 -2.42 -5.98
C TYR A 13 -7.05 -2.45 -6.74
N MET A 14 -7.10 -3.07 -7.92
CA MET A 14 -8.36 -3.27 -8.66
C MET A 14 -9.34 -4.13 -7.88
N VAL A 15 -8.89 -5.21 -7.24
CA VAL A 15 -9.73 -6.04 -6.38
C VAL A 15 -10.34 -5.24 -5.23
N LEU A 16 -9.56 -4.38 -4.57
CA LEU A 16 -10.08 -3.50 -3.51
C LEU A 16 -11.14 -2.54 -4.02
N LYS A 17 -10.92 -1.95 -5.20
CA LYS A 17 -11.86 -1.03 -5.83
C LYS A 17 -13.17 -1.75 -6.18
N GLU A 18 -13.08 -2.92 -6.81
CA GLU A 18 -14.25 -3.73 -7.17
C GLU A 18 -15.09 -4.09 -5.94
N VAL A 19 -14.45 -4.56 -4.87
CA VAL A 19 -15.16 -4.90 -3.62
C VAL A 19 -15.80 -3.65 -3.01
N ALA A 20 -15.10 -2.52 -2.98
CA ALA A 20 -15.65 -1.28 -2.43
C ALA A 20 -16.86 -0.76 -3.23
N GLU A 21 -16.80 -0.81 -4.56
CA GLU A 21 -17.91 -0.42 -5.43
C GLU A 21 -19.10 -1.38 -5.26
N HIS A 22 -18.83 -2.69 -5.18
CA HIS A 22 -19.87 -3.68 -4.97
C HIS A 22 -20.60 -3.45 -3.62
N LEU A 23 -19.86 -3.29 -2.52
CA LEU A 23 -20.45 -3.01 -1.21
C LEU A 23 -21.23 -1.69 -1.15
N ARG A 24 -20.85 -0.68 -1.95
CA ARG A 24 -21.55 0.61 -2.04
C ARG A 24 -22.84 0.55 -2.84
N THR A 25 -22.88 -0.28 -3.89
CA THR A 25 -23.99 -0.36 -4.83
C THR A 25 -25.01 -1.44 -4.45
N GLN A 26 -24.59 -2.40 -3.62
CA GLN A 26 -25.46 -3.43 -3.10
C GLN A 26 -26.56 -2.82 -2.21
N THR A 27 -27.82 -3.05 -2.59
CA THR A 27 -28.99 -2.52 -1.89
C THR A 27 -29.41 -3.40 -0.71
N GLU A 28 -29.21 -4.72 -0.81
CA GLU A 28 -29.48 -5.69 0.24
C GLU A 28 -28.27 -6.61 0.42
N PRO A 29 -27.70 -6.73 1.63
CA PRO A 29 -26.52 -7.53 1.83
C PRO A 29 -26.77 -9.04 1.79
N ASP A 30 -26.11 -9.72 0.85
CA ASP A 30 -26.00 -11.18 0.87
C ASP A 30 -24.96 -11.59 1.93
N ILE A 31 -25.46 -12.10 3.06
CA ILE A 31 -24.64 -12.49 4.23
C ILE A 31 -23.62 -13.57 3.85
N ASP A 32 -23.97 -14.47 2.93
CA ASP A 32 -23.12 -15.58 2.53
C ASP A 32 -21.98 -15.11 1.60
N GLU A 33 -22.21 -14.06 0.81
CA GLU A 33 -21.19 -13.47 -0.08
C GLU A 33 -20.30 -12.42 0.62
N LEU A 34 -20.74 -11.81 1.72
CA LEU A 34 -19.98 -10.81 2.45
C LEU A 34 -18.64 -11.35 2.99
N ILE A 35 -18.64 -12.55 3.58
CA ILE A 35 -17.44 -13.12 4.20
C ILE A 35 -16.34 -13.41 3.16
N PRO A 36 -16.62 -14.11 2.04
CA PRO A 36 -15.65 -14.29 0.96
C PRO A 36 -15.08 -12.98 0.41
N MET A 37 -15.94 -11.99 0.24
CA MET A 37 -15.58 -10.69 -0.35
C MET A 37 -14.65 -9.88 0.56
N ILE A 38 -14.96 -9.82 1.86
CA ILE A 38 -14.10 -9.18 2.87
C ILE A 38 -12.75 -9.91 2.96
N LYS A 39 -12.73 -11.24 2.90
CA LYS A 39 -11.49 -12.02 2.92
C LYS A 39 -10.61 -11.69 1.71
N ARG A 40 -11.19 -11.64 0.52
CA ARG A 40 -10.50 -11.27 -0.72
C ARG A 40 -9.96 -9.84 -0.65
N ALA A 41 -10.77 -8.89 -0.18
CA ALA A 41 -10.32 -7.51 0.02
C ALA A 41 -9.19 -7.41 1.05
N SER A 42 -9.28 -8.15 2.16
CA SER A 42 -8.25 -8.12 3.22
C SER A 42 -6.90 -8.60 2.72
N GLN A 43 -6.88 -9.66 1.90
CA GLN A 43 -5.64 -10.17 1.26
C GLN A 43 -5.05 -9.16 0.27
N ALA A 44 -5.91 -8.54 -0.55
CA ALA A 44 -5.50 -7.51 -1.49
C ALA A 44 -4.93 -6.28 -0.76
N TYR A 45 -5.58 -5.86 0.32
CA TYR A 45 -5.12 -4.77 1.18
C TYR A 45 -3.74 -5.06 1.78
N GLN A 46 -3.50 -6.26 2.31
CA GLN A 46 -2.20 -6.62 2.88
C GLN A 46 -1.08 -6.51 1.85
N THR A 47 -1.31 -6.97 0.62
CA THR A 47 -0.34 -6.86 -0.47
C THR A 47 -0.05 -5.39 -0.83
N CYS A 48 -1.10 -4.58 -0.96
CA CYS A 48 -0.96 -3.15 -1.22
C CYS A 48 -0.20 -2.44 -0.10
N LYS A 49 -0.55 -2.72 1.17
CA LYS A 49 0.11 -2.14 2.35
C LYS A 49 1.59 -2.48 2.38
N GLN A 50 1.96 -3.76 2.22
CA GLN A 50 3.36 -4.18 2.21
C GLN A 50 4.19 -3.44 1.15
N ARG A 51 3.60 -3.19 -0.03
CA ARG A 51 4.29 -2.45 -1.09
C ARG A 51 4.48 -0.98 -0.73
N LEU A 52 3.47 -0.35 -0.13
CA LEU A 52 3.57 1.04 0.33
C LEU A 52 4.60 1.20 1.44
N GLU A 53 4.64 0.28 2.42
CA GLU A 53 5.67 0.28 3.47
C GLU A 53 7.07 0.12 2.87
N ALA A 54 7.26 -0.79 1.92
CA ALA A 54 8.55 -0.95 1.25
C ALA A 54 9.00 0.31 0.50
N VAL A 55 8.05 1.05 -0.10
CA VAL A 55 8.34 2.34 -0.74
C VAL A 55 8.66 3.41 0.30
N ARG A 56 7.89 3.48 1.40
CA ARG A 56 8.13 4.43 2.48
C ARG A 56 9.52 4.26 3.07
N ASN A 57 9.89 3.03 3.43
CA ASN A 57 11.20 2.73 4.00
C ASN A 57 12.35 3.07 3.04
N GLU A 58 12.13 2.95 1.73
CA GLU A 58 13.14 3.34 0.75
C GLU A 58 13.26 4.85 0.63
N LEU A 59 12.13 5.57 0.68
CA LEU A 59 12.12 7.04 0.70
C LEU A 59 12.75 7.62 1.96
N GLU A 60 12.54 7.01 3.13
CA GLU A 60 13.17 7.41 4.39
C GLU A 60 14.70 7.31 4.31
N LYS A 61 15.24 6.23 3.74
CA LYS A 61 16.69 6.11 3.52
C LYS A 61 17.24 7.21 2.60
N TYR A 62 16.50 7.59 1.57
CA TYR A 62 16.91 8.73 0.73
C TYR A 62 16.88 10.04 1.53
N GLN A 63 15.88 10.25 2.37
CA GLN A 63 15.78 11.43 3.22
C GLN A 63 16.94 11.53 4.23
N ASP A 64 17.35 10.41 4.84
CA ASP A 64 18.49 10.36 5.76
C ASP A 64 19.81 10.75 5.05
N ILE A 65 20.00 10.28 3.80
CA ILE A 65 21.17 10.63 2.97
C ILE A 65 21.24 12.15 2.70
N PHE A 66 20.11 12.86 2.61
CA PHE A 66 20.09 14.31 2.42
C PHE A 66 20.24 15.11 3.73
N GLN A 67 20.13 14.48 4.90
CA GLN A 67 20.28 15.13 6.20
C GLN A 67 21.68 15.01 6.79
N GLU A 68 22.46 13.97 6.45
CA GLU A 68 23.85 13.79 6.91
C GLU A 68 24.80 14.91 6.45
N ASP A 69 24.47 15.65 5.38
CA ASP A 69 25.31 16.75 4.87
C ASP A 69 25.15 18.09 5.64
N ASN A 70 24.18 18.23 6.56
CA ASN A 70 23.92 19.50 7.27
C ASN A 70 24.52 19.60 8.69
N ASP A 71 24.91 18.48 9.32
CA ASP A 71 25.37 18.48 10.71
C ASP A 71 26.89 18.65 10.88
N ASN A 72 27.67 18.64 9.80
CA ASN A 72 29.14 18.82 9.85
C ASN A 72 29.62 20.29 9.90
N ASN A 73 28.71 21.28 9.98
CA ASN A 73 29.07 22.70 10.08
C ASN A 73 28.51 23.36 11.35
N LYS A 74 28.69 22.72 12.51
CA LYS A 74 28.36 23.34 13.80
C LYS A 74 29.25 22.91 14.97
N SER A 75 30.54 22.66 14.73
CA SER A 75 31.49 22.34 15.81
C SER A 75 32.70 23.26 15.94
N ASP A 76 32.85 24.30 15.12
CA ASP A 76 33.93 25.27 15.26
C ASP A 76 33.39 26.71 15.28
N LEU A 77 32.72 27.09 16.38
CA LEU A 77 32.65 28.49 16.83
C LEU A 77 32.32 28.59 18.32
#